data_AF-A0A1F8A548-F1
#
_entry.id   AF-A0A1F8A548-F1
#
_cell.length_a   1.000
_cell.length_b   1.000
_cell.length_c   1.000
_cell.angle_alpha   90.00
_cell.angle_beta   90.00
_cell.angle_gamma   90.00
#
_symmetry.space_group_name_H-M   'P 1'
#
loop_
_entity.id
_entity.type
_entity.pdbx_description
1 polymer ?
#
loop_
_entity_poly.entity_id
_entity_poly.type
_entity_poly.pdbx_seq_one_letter_code
_entity_poly.pdbx_strand_id
1 'polypeptide(L)'
;MKRPELVLFIARADCEEEGWQEFLSQSLSYTRAAYVNHYGPLSEELPFLVFAQSSNRQFSSDTVPKTITELLTRGKESGLPVVIVMNGWDGLTTNPVVMINLFRPWLNDVAISIRVFAGDPRRFFEVSLVHAIEALLGEYEDDDEAPDLPYDTQLFLHKFRALYYIGITGNLSPPSDAALRQ
;
A
#
# COMPACT_ATOMS: atom_id res chain seq x y z
N MET A 1 3.63 -12.24 25.81
CA MET A 1 2.43 -12.41 24.97
C MET A 1 2.56 -11.46 23.79
N LYS A 2 2.37 -11.93 22.54
CA LYS A 2 2.24 -11.02 21.39
C LYS A 2 1.01 -10.13 21.62
N ARG A 3 1.14 -8.81 21.45
CA ARG A 3 0.00 -7.90 21.59
C ARG A 3 -0.97 -8.13 20.42
N PRO A 4 -2.30 -8.03 20.63
CA PRO A 4 -3.26 -8.06 19.54
C PRO A 4 -3.00 -6.87 18.59
N GLU A 5 -3.16 -7.09 17.28
CA GLU A 5 -2.94 -6.09 16.22
C GLU A 5 -4.26 -5.86 15.47
N LEU A 6 -4.55 -4.61 15.09
CA LEU A 6 -5.65 -4.29 14.18
C LEU A 6 -5.19 -4.48 12.74
N VAL A 7 -5.71 -5.49 12.04
CA VAL A 7 -5.22 -5.88 10.71
C VAL A 7 -6.29 -5.62 9.65
N LEU A 8 -6.00 -4.68 8.74
CA LEU A 8 -6.86 -4.39 7.59
C LEU A 8 -6.23 -4.92 6.31
N PHE A 9 -7.00 -5.76 5.60
CA PHE A 9 -6.60 -6.31 4.31
C PHE A 9 -7.20 -5.47 3.18
N ILE A 10 -6.34 -5.06 2.25
CA ILE A 10 -6.69 -4.13 1.17
C ILE A 10 -6.32 -4.73 -0.19
N ALA A 11 -7.24 -4.63 -1.15
CA ALA A 11 -6.97 -4.93 -2.55
C ALA A 11 -7.61 -3.89 -3.46
N ARG A 12 -6.94 -3.62 -4.59
CA ARG A 12 -7.32 -2.60 -5.56
C ARG A 12 -7.43 -3.22 -6.95
N ALA A 13 -8.44 -2.80 -7.71
CA ALA A 13 -8.51 -3.00 -9.16
C ALA A 13 -8.21 -1.67 -9.89
N ASP A 14 -7.74 -1.73 -11.13
CA ASP A 14 -7.49 -0.54 -11.95
C ASP A 14 -8.79 0.18 -12.35
N CYS A 15 -9.82 -0.59 -12.71
CA CYS A 15 -11.15 -0.11 -13.06
C CYS A 15 -12.23 -1.08 -12.57
N GLU A 16 -13.48 -0.62 -12.60
CA GLU A 16 -14.63 -1.48 -12.29
C GLU A 16 -14.95 -2.35 -13.50
N GLU A 17 -14.89 -3.67 -13.32
CA GLU A 17 -15.23 -4.68 -14.33
C GLU A 17 -16.13 -5.76 -13.72
N GLU A 18 -16.96 -6.45 -14.50
CA GLU A 18 -17.86 -7.47 -13.96
C GLU A 18 -17.12 -8.50 -13.08
N GLY A 19 -17.59 -8.71 -11.85
CA GLY A 19 -16.99 -9.63 -10.88
C GLY A 19 -15.73 -9.13 -10.16
N TRP A 20 -15.29 -7.87 -10.37
CA TRP A 20 -14.05 -7.35 -9.77
C TRP A 20 -14.05 -7.45 -8.23
N GLN A 21 -15.15 -7.13 -7.58
CA GLN A 21 -15.27 -7.15 -6.11
C GLN A 21 -15.15 -8.56 -5.54
N GLU A 22 -15.80 -9.53 -6.18
CA GLU A 22 -15.79 -10.94 -5.78
C GLU A 22 -14.40 -11.54 -5.94
N PHE A 23 -13.77 -11.27 -7.09
CA PHE A 23 -12.39 -11.69 -7.35
C PHE A 23 -11.42 -11.14 -6.29
N LEU A 24 -11.47 -9.83 -6.01
CA LEU A 24 -10.59 -9.21 -5.00
C LEU A 24 -10.88 -9.77 -3.59
N SER A 25 -12.14 -9.99 -3.24
CA SER A 25 -12.52 -10.55 -1.94
C SER A 25 -12.03 -11.99 -1.77
N GLN A 26 -12.11 -12.82 -2.82
CA GLN A 26 -11.53 -14.17 -2.81
C GLN A 26 -10.00 -14.13 -2.69
N SER A 27 -9.34 -13.23 -3.43
CA SER A 27 -7.89 -13.03 -3.35
C SER A 27 -7.44 -12.56 -1.96
N LEU A 28 -8.22 -11.70 -1.30
CA LEU A 28 -7.99 -11.28 0.08
C LEU A 28 -8.28 -12.39 1.09
N SER A 29 -9.22 -13.29 0.80
CA SER A 29 -9.48 -14.46 1.64
C SER A 29 -8.26 -15.40 1.66
N TYR A 30 -7.66 -15.63 0.49
CA TYR A 30 -6.39 -16.35 0.38
C TYR A 30 -5.25 -15.63 1.12
N THR A 31 -5.13 -14.31 0.94
CA THR A 31 -4.12 -13.48 1.62
C THR A 31 -4.27 -13.54 3.14
N ARG A 32 -5.50 -13.46 3.66
CA ARG A 32 -5.81 -13.59 5.09
C ARG A 32 -5.43 -14.96 5.63
N ALA A 33 -5.76 -16.03 4.92
CA ALA A 33 -5.37 -17.39 5.32
C ALA A 33 -3.83 -17.53 5.39
N ALA A 34 -3.11 -17.01 4.39
CA ALA A 34 -1.65 -16.97 4.39
C ALA A 34 -1.10 -16.14 5.57
N TYR A 35 -1.71 -14.99 5.86
CA TYR A 35 -1.33 -14.14 6.99
C TYR A 35 -1.48 -14.89 8.31
N VAL A 36 -2.64 -15.53 8.54
CA VAL A 36 -2.91 -16.26 9.79
C VAL A 36 -1.94 -17.43 9.97
N ASN A 37 -1.64 -18.15 8.89
CA ASN A 37 -0.65 -19.22 8.92
C ASN A 37 0.77 -18.72 9.26
N HIS A 38 1.13 -17.52 8.81
CA HIS A 38 2.48 -16.97 8.99
C HIS A 38 2.66 -16.23 10.32
N TYR A 39 1.70 -15.37 10.69
CA TYR A 39 1.80 -14.46 11.83
C TYR A 39 1.03 -14.93 13.06
N GLY A 40 0.05 -15.82 12.88
CA GLY A 40 -0.88 -16.27 13.90
C GLY A 40 -2.30 -15.71 13.74
N PRO A 41 -3.24 -16.12 14.61
CA PRO A 41 -4.63 -15.71 14.52
C PRO A 41 -4.82 -14.19 14.70
N LEU A 42 -5.83 -13.64 14.03
CA LEU A 42 -6.25 -12.25 14.18
C LEU A 42 -6.94 -12.06 15.53
N SER A 43 -6.76 -10.90 16.16
CA SER A 43 -7.50 -10.55 17.38
C SER A 43 -8.96 -10.23 17.10
N GLU A 44 -9.24 -9.73 15.90
CA GLU A 44 -10.58 -9.51 15.37
C GLU A 44 -10.57 -9.59 13.85
N GLU A 45 -11.73 -9.85 13.26
CA GLU A 45 -11.90 -9.81 11.81
C GLU A 45 -12.49 -8.47 11.38
N LEU A 46 -11.72 -7.70 10.63
CA LEU A 46 -12.19 -6.48 9.97
C LEU A 46 -12.71 -6.80 8.55
N PRO A 47 -13.72 -6.06 8.06
CA PRO A 47 -14.13 -6.14 6.66
C PRO A 47 -12.96 -5.87 5.72
N PHE A 48 -12.95 -6.56 4.58
CA PHE A 48 -12.00 -6.26 3.52
C PHE A 48 -12.25 -4.89 2.91
N LEU A 49 -11.18 -4.15 2.65
CA LEU A 49 -11.24 -2.91 1.89
C LEU A 49 -10.90 -3.21 0.43
N VAL A 50 -11.94 -3.28 -0.40
CA VAL A 50 -11.82 -3.46 -1.85
C VAL A 50 -12.32 -2.23 -2.57
N PHE A 51 -11.58 -1.76 -3.56
CA PHE A 51 -11.96 -0.59 -4.36
C PHE A 51 -11.33 -0.64 -5.76
N ALA A 52 -11.88 0.12 -6.69
CA ALA A 52 -11.38 0.25 -8.05
C ALA A 52 -10.99 1.70 -8.35
N GLN A 53 -9.71 1.92 -8.70
CA GLN A 53 -9.19 3.17 -9.22
C GLN A 53 -7.76 2.97 -9.72
N SER A 54 -7.25 3.83 -10.58
CA SER A 54 -5.82 3.86 -10.93
C SER A 54 -4.93 4.08 -9.70
N SER A 55 -3.89 3.26 -9.52
CA SER A 55 -2.98 3.33 -8.36
C SER A 55 -2.25 4.66 -8.24
N ASN A 56 -1.96 5.34 -9.35
CA ASN A 56 -1.18 6.56 -9.39
C ASN A 56 -2.00 7.85 -9.26
N ARG A 57 -3.33 7.76 -9.14
CA ARG A 57 -4.22 8.92 -8.97
C ARG A 57 -4.52 9.17 -7.49
N GLN A 58 -4.96 10.39 -7.20
CA GLN A 58 -5.62 10.68 -5.93
C GLN A 58 -6.94 9.92 -5.85
N PHE A 59 -7.37 9.61 -4.61
CA PHE A 59 -8.68 9.01 -4.41
C PHE A 59 -9.78 9.93 -4.93
N SER A 60 -10.67 9.38 -5.76
CA SER A 60 -11.83 10.10 -6.27
C SER A 60 -12.95 10.24 -5.23
N SER A 61 -12.90 9.43 -4.18
CA SER A 61 -13.84 9.44 -3.06
C SER A 61 -13.10 9.36 -1.73
N ASP A 62 -13.72 9.88 -0.68
CA ASP A 62 -13.17 9.82 0.67
C ASP A 62 -13.30 8.43 1.32
N THR A 63 -13.98 7.47 0.70
CA THR A 63 -14.32 6.19 1.35
C THR A 63 -13.07 5.47 1.83
N VAL A 64 -12.07 5.31 0.97
CA VAL A 64 -10.80 4.63 1.32
C VAL A 64 -10.03 5.42 2.40
N PRO A 65 -9.77 6.73 2.24
CA PRO A 65 -9.17 7.54 3.31
C PRO A 65 -9.93 7.49 4.65
N LYS A 66 -11.26 7.54 4.62
CA LYS A 66 -12.11 7.49 5.83
C LYS A 66 -11.98 6.17 6.55
N THR A 67 -12.09 5.04 5.84
CA THR A 67 -11.92 3.71 6.45
C THR A 67 -10.53 3.54 7.08
N ILE A 68 -9.46 3.98 6.42
CA ILE A 68 -8.11 3.93 6.99
C ILE A 68 -7.98 4.86 8.20
N THR A 69 -8.54 6.06 8.12
CA THR A 69 -8.54 7.04 9.22
C THR A 69 -9.29 6.52 10.45
N GLU A 70 -10.45 5.88 10.26
CA GLU A 70 -11.24 5.26 11.33
C GLU A 70 -10.46 4.13 12.01
N LEU A 71 -9.78 3.29 11.22
CA LEU A 71 -8.91 2.24 11.75
C LEU A 71 -7.74 2.81 12.58
N LEU A 72 -7.07 3.84 12.07
CA LEU A 72 -5.94 4.48 12.75
C LEU A 72 -6.39 5.19 14.03
N THR A 73 -7.54 5.86 13.99
CA THR A 73 -8.18 6.44 15.18
C THR A 73 -8.44 5.36 16.23
N ARG A 74 -9.01 4.23 15.82
CA ARG A 74 -9.24 3.10 16.72
C ARG A 74 -7.93 2.53 17.28
N GLY A 75 -6.88 2.41 16.46
CA GLY A 75 -5.56 1.99 16.90
C GLY A 75 -4.99 2.90 17.97
N LYS A 76 -5.10 4.22 17.78
CA LYS A 76 -4.72 5.25 18.76
C LYS A 76 -5.51 5.10 20.07
N GLU A 77 -6.83 5.04 19.99
CA GLU A 77 -7.72 4.98 21.16
C GLU A 77 -7.53 3.70 21.99
N SER A 78 -7.25 2.58 21.32
CA SER A 78 -7.04 1.28 21.96
C SER A 78 -5.58 1.00 22.34
N GLY A 79 -4.64 1.83 21.90
CA GLY A 79 -3.20 1.60 22.05
C GLY A 79 -2.70 0.34 21.32
N LEU A 80 -3.43 -0.12 20.30
CA LEU A 80 -3.10 -1.30 19.52
C LEU A 80 -2.33 -0.92 18.24
N PRO A 81 -1.30 -1.70 17.85
CA PRO A 81 -0.65 -1.53 16.56
C PRO A 81 -1.62 -1.76 15.41
N VAL A 82 -1.42 -1.03 14.31
CA VAL A 82 -2.19 -1.17 13.07
C VAL A 82 -1.31 -1.78 11.99
N VAL A 83 -1.83 -2.82 11.33
CA VAL A 83 -1.18 -3.49 10.20
C VAL A 83 -2.05 -3.34 8.97
N ILE A 84 -1.50 -2.72 7.93
CA ILE A 84 -2.14 -2.63 6.62
C ILE A 84 -1.55 -3.71 5.73
N VAL A 85 -2.37 -4.67 5.33
CA VAL A 85 -1.95 -5.78 4.46
C VAL A 85 -2.39 -5.48 3.02
N MET A 86 -1.42 -5.18 2.15
CA MET A 86 -1.66 -4.90 0.74
C MET A 86 -1.57 -6.18 -0.10
N ASN A 87 -2.58 -6.42 -0.92
CA ASN A 87 -2.59 -7.50 -1.89
C ASN A 87 -1.91 -7.04 -3.20
N GLY A 88 -0.60 -7.26 -3.29
CA GLY A 88 0.22 -6.77 -4.40
C GLY A 88 0.90 -5.43 -4.12
N TRP A 89 1.90 -5.10 -4.94
CA TRP A 89 2.78 -3.92 -4.76
C TRP A 89 2.05 -2.58 -4.85
N ASP A 90 0.91 -2.55 -5.53
CA ASP A 90 0.06 -1.39 -5.78
C ASP A 90 -1.36 -1.57 -5.22
N GLY A 91 -1.54 -2.49 -4.26
CA GLY A 91 -2.84 -2.85 -3.69
C GLY A 91 -3.56 -1.72 -2.93
N LEU A 92 -2.94 -0.55 -2.78
CA LEU A 92 -3.53 0.66 -2.20
C LEU A 92 -3.34 1.86 -3.13
N THR A 93 -2.10 2.31 -3.29
CA THR A 93 -1.72 3.43 -4.15
C THR A 93 -0.25 3.33 -4.51
N THR A 94 0.13 3.96 -5.62
CA THR A 94 1.51 4.25 -6.02
C THR A 94 1.75 5.76 -6.07
N ASN A 95 0.78 6.58 -5.67
CA ASN A 95 0.89 8.03 -5.63
C ASN A 95 1.58 8.48 -4.32
N PRO A 96 2.76 9.13 -4.37
CA PRO A 96 3.47 9.57 -3.16
C PRO A 96 2.63 10.48 -2.26
N VAL A 97 1.91 11.44 -2.84
CA VAL A 97 1.10 12.42 -2.11
C VAL A 97 0.00 11.72 -1.32
N VAL A 98 -0.64 10.72 -1.92
CA VAL A 98 -1.68 9.92 -1.27
C VAL A 98 -1.11 9.12 -0.10
N MET A 99 0.01 8.43 -0.32
CA MET A 99 0.68 7.65 0.73
C MET A 99 1.08 8.54 1.93
N ILE A 100 1.68 9.71 1.66
CA ILE A 100 2.08 10.68 2.68
C ILE A 100 0.85 11.19 3.44
N ASN A 101 -0.20 11.64 2.74
CA ASN A 101 -1.38 12.21 3.38
C ASN A 101 -2.15 11.20 4.25
N LEU A 102 -2.18 9.92 3.85
CA LEU A 102 -2.84 8.88 4.63
C LEU A 102 -2.14 8.59 5.96
N PHE A 103 -0.81 8.53 5.97
CA PHE A 103 -0.08 7.91 7.08
C PHE A 103 0.79 8.86 7.89
N ARG A 104 1.40 9.89 7.27
CA ARG A 104 2.29 10.83 7.97
C ARG A 104 1.67 11.45 9.23
N PRO A 105 0.39 11.87 9.24
CA PRO A 105 -0.21 12.47 10.43
C PRO A 105 -0.25 11.54 11.66
N TRP A 106 -0.10 10.23 11.45
CA TRP A 106 -0.32 9.20 12.47
C TRP A 106 0.96 8.56 12.99
N LEU A 107 2.12 8.79 12.36
CA LEU A 107 3.37 8.07 12.66
C LEU A 107 3.85 8.24 14.12
N ASN A 108 3.48 9.37 14.76
CA ASN A 108 3.84 9.63 16.16
C ASN A 108 2.79 9.12 17.16
N ASP A 109 1.59 8.78 16.69
CA ASP A 109 0.43 8.44 17.53
C ASP A 109 0.10 6.95 17.51
N VAL A 110 0.42 6.25 16.42
CA VAL A 110 0.06 4.85 16.18
C VAL A 110 1.27 4.11 15.64
N ALA A 111 1.55 2.93 16.20
CA ALA A 111 2.52 2.01 15.61
C ALA A 111 1.91 1.36 14.37
N ILE A 112 2.32 1.83 13.18
CA ILE A 112 1.77 1.37 11.90
C ILE A 112 2.82 0.58 11.13
N SER A 113 2.42 -0.56 10.58
CA SER A 113 3.24 -1.32 9.62
C SER A 113 2.46 -1.63 8.34
N ILE A 114 3.16 -1.67 7.21
CA ILE A 114 2.62 -2.18 5.95
C ILE A 114 3.21 -3.55 5.67
N ARG A 115 2.36 -4.52 5.33
CA ARG A 115 2.80 -5.83 4.86
C ARG A 115 2.27 -6.04 3.46
N VAL A 116 3.17 -6.20 2.49
CA VAL A 116 2.79 -6.42 1.10
C VAL A 116 2.85 -7.92 0.83
N PHE A 117 1.71 -8.53 0.49
CA PHE A 117 1.68 -9.91 0.02
C PHE A 117 1.92 -9.91 -1.49
N ALA A 118 3.07 -10.35 -1.97
CA ALA A 118 3.44 -10.27 -3.39
C ALA A 118 4.57 -11.25 -3.76
N GLY A 119 5.05 -11.20 -5.01
CA GLY A 119 6.15 -12.03 -5.51
C GLY A 119 5.72 -13.37 -6.10
N ASP A 120 6.69 -14.15 -6.55
CA ASP A 120 6.50 -15.50 -7.07
C ASP A 120 7.64 -16.42 -6.57
N PRO A 121 7.39 -17.34 -5.60
CA PRO A 121 6.11 -17.55 -4.92
C PRO A 121 5.70 -16.36 -4.04
N ARG A 122 4.39 -16.19 -3.80
CA ARG A 122 3.88 -15.09 -2.97
C ARG A 122 4.34 -15.22 -1.52
N ARG A 123 4.82 -14.12 -0.95
CA ARG A 123 5.20 -13.99 0.47
C ARG A 123 4.87 -12.60 1.00
N PHE A 124 4.95 -12.42 2.31
CA PHE A 124 4.85 -11.11 2.94
C PHE A 124 6.21 -10.40 2.92
N PHE A 125 6.18 -9.13 2.54
CA PHE A 125 7.29 -8.19 2.66
C PHE A 125 6.91 -7.15 3.71
N GLU A 126 7.78 -6.93 4.69
CA GLU A 126 7.52 -6.05 5.83
C GLU A 126 8.14 -4.67 5.59
N VAL A 127 7.27 -3.68 5.38
CA VAL A 127 7.66 -2.33 5.02
C VAL A 127 7.64 -1.45 6.25
N SER A 128 8.78 -0.82 6.55
CA SER A 128 8.87 0.26 7.53
C SER A 128 8.17 1.48 6.95
N LEU A 129 6.99 1.78 7.49
CA LEU A 129 6.19 2.89 6.99
C LEU A 129 6.86 4.25 7.27
N VAL A 130 7.51 4.39 8.42
CA VAL A 130 8.27 5.61 8.77
C VAL A 130 9.32 5.90 7.70
N HIS A 131 10.19 4.93 7.44
CA HIS A 131 11.24 5.07 6.42
C HIS A 131 10.68 5.26 5.01
N ALA A 132 9.57 4.59 4.68
CA ALA A 132 8.93 4.77 3.38
C ALA A 132 8.38 6.20 3.22
N ILE A 133 7.79 6.80 4.26
CA ILE A 133 7.29 8.18 4.21
C ILE A 133 8.44 9.18 4.10
N GLU A 134 9.50 9.04 4.89
CA GLU A 134 10.71 9.89 4.82
C GLU A 134 11.34 9.84 3.42
N ALA A 135 11.44 8.65 2.83
CA ALA A 135 11.95 8.46 1.47
C ALA A 135 11.07 9.07 0.36
N LEU A 136 9.76 9.16 0.60
CA LEU A 136 8.82 9.80 -0.34
C LEU A 136 8.79 11.33 -0.18
N LEU A 137 9.19 11.86 0.98
CA LEU A 137 9.33 13.30 1.21
C LEU A 137 10.62 13.89 0.62
N GLY A 138 11.53 13.04 0.14
CA GLY A 138 12.85 13.48 -0.35
C GLY A 138 13.86 13.74 0.77
N GLU A 139 13.59 13.28 1.99
CA GLU A 139 14.48 13.45 3.14
C GLU A 139 15.72 12.53 3.08
N TYR A 140 15.84 11.71 2.02
CA TYR A 140 16.97 10.82 1.73
C TYR A 140 17.66 11.13 0.38
N GLU A 141 17.60 12.38 -0.11
CA GLU A 141 18.32 12.77 -1.33
C GLU A 141 19.85 12.67 -1.13
N ASP A 142 20.48 11.72 -1.83
CA ASP A 142 21.88 11.63 -2.28
C ASP A 142 22.99 12.27 -1.41
N ASP A 143 22.89 12.19 -0.09
CA ASP A 143 24.03 12.33 0.80
C ASP A 143 24.58 10.93 1.10
N ASP A 144 25.91 10.79 1.10
CA ASP A 144 26.63 9.58 1.52
C ASP A 144 26.29 9.15 2.99
N GLU A 145 25.44 9.91 3.68
CA GLU A 145 24.91 9.70 5.04
C GLU A 145 23.46 9.18 5.07
N ALA A 146 22.80 8.93 3.93
CA ALA A 146 21.45 8.35 3.92
C ALA A 146 21.44 6.98 4.63
N PRO A 147 20.56 6.75 5.63
CA PRO A 147 20.55 5.51 6.39
C PRO A 147 20.19 4.32 5.51
N ASP A 148 20.86 3.20 5.78
CA ASP A 148 20.56 1.91 5.15
C ASP A 148 19.12 1.48 5.48
N LEU A 149 18.24 1.64 4.49
CA LEU A 149 16.84 1.22 4.62
C LEU A 149 16.74 -0.31 4.70
N PRO A 150 15.75 -0.88 5.43
CA PRO A 150 15.48 -2.31 5.39
C PRO A 150 15.20 -2.80 3.96
N TYR A 151 15.70 -3.98 3.59
CA TYR A 151 15.60 -4.52 2.22
C TYR A 151 14.17 -4.50 1.66
N ASP A 152 13.19 -4.96 2.43
CA ASP A 152 11.78 -4.99 1.99
C ASP A 152 11.21 -3.58 1.76
N THR A 153 11.69 -2.59 2.52
CA THR A 153 11.31 -1.18 2.36
C THR A 153 11.96 -0.58 1.11
N GLN A 154 13.24 -0.88 0.85
CA GLN A 154 13.92 -0.48 -0.39
C GLN A 154 13.20 -1.06 -1.62
N LEU A 155 12.91 -2.36 -1.57
CA LEU A 155 12.21 -3.05 -2.66
C LEU A 155 10.81 -2.48 -2.88
N PHE A 156 10.08 -2.20 -1.79
CA PHE A 156 8.79 -1.54 -1.86
C PHE A 156 8.89 -0.18 -2.55
N LEU A 157 9.81 0.69 -2.12
CA LEU A 157 10.01 2.02 -2.73
C LEU A 157 10.38 1.93 -4.21
N HIS A 158 11.25 0.97 -4.56
CA HIS A 158 11.62 0.72 -5.96
C HIS A 158 10.40 0.32 -6.81
N LYS A 159 9.60 -0.65 -6.34
CA LYS A 159 8.38 -1.09 -7.04
C LYS A 159 7.32 0.01 -7.10
N PHE A 160 7.14 0.74 -5.99
CA PHE A 160 6.22 1.86 -5.88
C PHE A 160 6.54 2.95 -6.91
N ARG A 161 7.79 3.40 -6.98
CA ARG A 161 8.26 4.39 -7.96
C ARG A 161 8.11 3.87 -9.39
N ALA A 162 8.54 2.64 -9.68
CA ALA A 162 8.43 2.06 -11.01
C ALA A 162 6.97 2.01 -11.50
N LEU A 163 6.04 1.55 -10.65
CA LEU A 163 4.61 1.47 -10.98
C LEU A 163 3.97 2.86 -11.12
N TYR A 164 4.39 3.82 -10.29
CA TYR A 164 3.97 5.22 -10.43
C TYR A 164 4.38 5.79 -11.79
N TYR A 165 5.65 5.63 -12.18
CA TYR A 165 6.16 6.08 -13.47
C TYR A 165 5.45 5.39 -14.64
N ILE A 166 5.31 4.07 -14.61
CA ILE A 166 4.58 3.32 -15.65
C ILE A 166 3.15 3.86 -15.81
N GLY A 167 2.45 4.12 -14.70
CA GLY A 167 1.10 4.67 -14.75
C GLY A 167 1.03 6.08 -15.35
N ILE A 168 2.09 6.88 -15.22
CA ILE A 168 2.17 8.22 -15.82
C ILE A 168 2.56 8.12 -17.30
N THR A 169 3.58 7.32 -17.64
CA THR A 169 4.11 7.20 -19.00
C THR A 169 3.23 6.35 -19.91
N GLY A 170 2.46 5.40 -19.36
CA GLY A 170 1.48 4.60 -20.12
C GLY A 170 0.31 5.41 -20.68
N ASN A 171 0.14 6.67 -20.24
CA ASN A 171 -0.80 7.65 -20.83
C ASN A 171 -0.15 8.56 -21.87
N LEU A 172 1.17 8.50 -22.06
CA LEU A 172 1.82 9.13 -23.20
C LEU A 172 1.79 8.11 -24.33
N SER A 173 0.85 8.28 -25.26
CA SER A 173 1.03 7.66 -26.58
C SER A 173 2.44 7.98 -27.05
N PRO A 174 3.19 7.02 -27.64
CA PRO A 174 4.46 7.35 -28.26
C PRO A 174 4.23 8.52 -29.21
N PRO A 175 5.15 9.50 -29.32
CA PRO A 175 5.03 10.50 -30.36
C PRO A 175 4.87 9.74 -31.66
N SER A 176 3.78 9.98 -32.39
CA SER A 176 3.58 9.33 -33.66
C SER A 176 4.81 9.65 -34.52
N ASP A 177 5.46 8.63 -35.06
CA ASP A 177 6.54 8.73 -36.07
C ASP A 177 6.06 9.37 -37.40
N ALA A 178 5.06 10.25 -37.35
CA ALA A 178 4.53 11.00 -38.48
C ALA A 178 5.10 12.42 -38.59
N ALA A 179 5.95 12.87 -37.66
CA ALA A 179 6.52 14.23 -37.68
C ALA A 179 7.98 14.33 -38.17
N LEU A 180 8.56 13.25 -38.73
CA LEU A 180 9.93 13.26 -39.27
C LEU A 180 10.03 12.92 -40.77
N ARG A 181 8.92 13.05 -41.51
CA ARG A 181 8.95 13.07 -42.98
C ARG A 181 7.94 14.07 -43.54
N GLN A 182 8.37 15.33 -43.64
CA GLN A 182 8.26 16.17 -44.83
C GLN A 182 8.98 17.51 -44.61
#